data_AF-A0A8J7WTK2-F1
#
_entry.id   AF-A0A8J7WTK2-F1
#
_cell.length_a   1.000
_cell.length_b   1.000
_cell.length_c   1.000
_cell.angle_alpha   90.00
_cell.angle_beta   90.00
_cell.angle_gamma   90.00
#
_symmetry.space_group_name_H-M   'P 1'
#
loop_
_entity.id
_entity.type
_entity.pdbx_description
1 polymer ?
#
loop_
_entity_poly.entity_id
_entity_poly.type
_entity_poly.pdbx_seq_one_letter_code
_entity_poly.pdbx_strand_id
1 'polypeptide(L)' 'MYGGTSVASPLIAAVYADAGAPGASTYPASDVYSHTGSLYDVTAGSTTSCSPAYLCTAEVGYDGPTGWGTPDGLAAFVG' A
#
# COMPACT_ATOMS: atom_id res chain seq x y z
N MET A 1 -9.16 -6.18 21.88
CA MET A 1 -8.39 -6.47 20.65
C MET A 1 -8.10 -5.12 19.98
N TYR A 2 -6.86 -4.90 19.52
CA TYR A 2 -6.47 -3.68 18.80
C TYR A 2 -6.26 -4.06 17.33
N GLY A 3 -6.78 -3.27 16.40
CA GLY A 3 -6.78 -3.60 14.97
C GLY A 3 -7.43 -2.51 14.14
N GLY A 4 -7.76 -2.84 12.89
CA GLY A 4 -8.33 -1.90 11.92
C GLY A 4 -7.26 -1.07 11.21
N THR A 5 -7.69 -0.26 10.24
CA THR A 5 -6.82 0.61 9.43
C THR A 5 -6.05 1.62 10.29
N SER A 6 -6.56 1.97 11.46
CA SER A 6 -5.88 2.81 12.44
C SER A 6 -4.55 2.23 12.94
N VAL A 7 -4.36 0.91 12.89
CA VAL A 7 -3.05 0.29 13.18
C VAL A 7 -2.13 0.38 11.96
N ALA A 8 -2.67 0.29 10.74
CA ALA A 8 -1.87 0.42 9.52
C ALA A 8 -1.32 1.84 9.33
N SER A 9 -2.08 2.89 9.68
CA SER A 9 -1.64 4.28 9.53
C SER A 9 -0.28 4.60 10.18
N PRO A 10 -0.05 4.35 11.48
CA PRO A 10 1.24 4.60 12.11
C PRO A 10 2.33 3.63 11.63
N LEU A 11 2.00 2.41 11.20
CA LEU A 11 2.97 1.48 10.63
C LEU A 11 3.53 2.01 9.31
N ILE A 12 2.67 2.46 8.39
CA ILE A 12 3.11 3.04 7.12
C ILE A 12 3.84 4.37 7.34
N ALA A 13 3.42 5.19 8.30
CA ALA A 13 4.16 6.40 8.67
C ALA A 13 5.59 6.07 9.12
N ALA A 14 5.79 5.00 9.89
CA ALA A 14 7.11 4.54 10.30
C ALA A 14 7.94 4.01 9.12
N VAL A 15 7.32 3.30 8.16
CA VAL A 15 8.00 2.84 6.94
C VAL A 15 8.54 4.01 6.10
N TYR A 16 7.72 5.05 5.86
CA TYR A 16 8.19 6.25 5.16
C TYR A 16 9.29 6.98 5.94
N ALA A 17 9.20 7.02 7.28
CA ALA A 17 10.25 7.62 8.10
C ALA A 17 11.57 6.86 8.03
N ASP A 18 11.52 5.52 7.99
CA ASP A 18 12.69 4.64 7.90
C ASP A 18 13.33 4.65 6.50
N ALA A 19 12.52 4.79 5.45
CA ALA A 19 12.99 4.95 4.06
C ALA A 19 13.78 6.26 3.85
N GLY A 20 13.66 7.22 4.76
CA GLY A 20 14.42 8.46 4.78
C GLY A 20 13.64 9.67 4.28
N ALA A 21 14.26 10.85 4.40
CA ALA A 21 13.64 12.10 3.98
C ALA A 21 13.64 12.18 2.44
N PRO A 22 12.47 12.38 1.81
CA PRO A 22 12.39 12.45 0.36
C PRO A 22 13.00 13.74 -0.17
N GLY A 23 13.40 13.74 -1.44
CA GLY A 23 13.95 14.94 -2.10
C GLY A 23 12.98 16.14 -2.06
N ALA A 24 13.49 17.37 -1.94
CA ALA A 24 12.72 18.61 -1.70
C ALA A 24 11.70 19.01 -2.79
N SER A 25 11.53 18.20 -3.84
CA SER A 25 10.56 18.42 -4.93
C SER A 25 10.03 17.10 -5.50
N THR A 26 9.96 16.07 -4.67
CA THR A 26 9.46 14.74 -5.04
C THR A 26 8.02 14.54 -4.57
N TYR A 27 7.37 13.50 -5.07
CA TYR A 27 6.05 13.08 -4.61
C TYR A 27 6.13 11.61 -4.15
N PRO A 28 6.52 11.34 -2.91
CA PRO A 28 6.86 9.98 -2.45
C PRO A 28 5.77 8.93 -2.66
N ALA A 29 4.51 9.38 -2.72
CA ALA A 29 3.39 8.49 -3.00
C ALA A 29 3.42 7.90 -4.43
N SER A 30 4.11 8.54 -5.40
CA SER A 30 4.27 7.96 -6.74
C SER A 30 5.25 6.79 -6.78
N ASP A 31 6.20 6.71 -5.84
CA ASP A 31 7.23 5.67 -5.86
C ASP A 31 6.63 4.27 -5.66
N VAL A 32 5.58 4.18 -4.86
CA VAL A 32 4.80 2.94 -4.67
C VAL A 32 4.19 2.43 -5.98
N TYR A 33 3.74 3.35 -6.85
CA TYR A 33 3.15 3.01 -8.15
C TYR A 33 4.20 2.63 -9.20
N SER A 34 5.44 3.08 -9.06
CA SER A 34 6.55 2.74 -9.97
C SER A 34 7.37 1.53 -9.52
N HIS A 35 7.24 1.10 -8.26
CA HIS A 35 8.01 0.00 -7.65
C HIS A 35 7.09 -1.13 -7.13
N THR A 36 6.08 -1.51 -7.91
CA THR A 36 5.09 -2.52 -7.51
C THR A 36 5.70 -3.90 -7.21
N GLY A 37 6.87 -4.22 -7.76
CA GLY A 37 7.62 -5.43 -7.44
C GLY A 37 8.31 -5.44 -6.07
N SER A 38 8.24 -4.33 -5.31
CA SER A 38 8.73 -4.20 -3.93
C SER A 38 7.58 -4.15 -2.92
N LEU A 39 6.46 -4.80 -3.26
CA LEU A 39 5.27 -4.90 -2.44
C LEU A 39 4.77 -6.34 -2.47
N TYR A 40 4.18 -6.79 -1.35
CA TYR A 40 3.39 -8.02 -1.34
C TYR A 40 1.96 -7.70 -1.78
N ASP A 41 1.63 -8.11 -2.99
CA ASP A 41 0.29 -8.01 -3.58
C ASP A 41 -0.68 -8.98 -2.87
N VAL A 42 -1.80 -8.46 -2.37
CA VAL A 42 -2.83 -9.24 -1.68
C VAL A 42 -3.90 -9.61 -2.71
N THR A 43 -3.88 -10.84 -3.20
CA THR A 43 -4.70 -11.21 -4.37
C THR A 43 -6.02 -11.91 -4.03
N ALA A 44 -6.45 -11.90 -2.76
CA ALA A 44 -7.62 -12.66 -2.31
C ALA A 44 -8.33 -12.03 -1.11
N GLY A 45 -9.66 -12.19 -1.08
CA GLY A 45 -10.54 -11.66 -0.03
C GLY A 45 -11.48 -10.58 -0.54
N SER A 46 -12.45 -10.18 0.28
CA SER A 46 -13.37 -9.08 -0.03
C SER A 46 -13.76 -8.29 1.22
N THR A 47 -13.99 -6.99 1.05
CA THR A 47 -14.49 -6.10 2.12
C THR A 47 -16.02 -6.05 2.14
N THR A 48 -16.63 -6.20 0.97
CA THR A 48 -18.08 -6.24 0.75
C THR A 48 -18.37 -6.78 -0.66
N SER A 49 -19.65 -6.91 -1.02
CA SER A 49 -20.08 -7.17 -2.40
C SER A 49 -20.42 -5.85 -3.09
N CYS A 50 -19.85 -5.60 -4.27
CA CYS A 50 -20.05 -4.37 -5.02
C CYS A 50 -19.83 -4.58 -6.53
N SER A 51 -20.21 -3.59 -7.35
CA SER A 51 -19.94 -3.56 -8.79
C SER A 51 -19.35 -2.21 -9.19
N PRO A 52 -18.19 -2.17 -9.88
CA PRO A 52 -17.36 -3.32 -10.29
C PRO A 52 -16.68 -4.01 -9.11
N ALA A 53 -16.45 -5.33 -9.22
CA ALA A 53 -15.93 -6.16 -8.13
C ALA A 53 -14.56 -5.70 -7.61
N TYR A 54 -13.70 -5.18 -8.49
CA TYR A 54 -12.38 -4.58 -8.19
C TYR A 54 -12.38 -3.60 -7.01
N LEU A 55 -13.48 -2.87 -6.79
CA LEU A 55 -13.55 -1.88 -5.71
C LEU A 55 -13.67 -2.50 -4.32
N CYS A 56 -14.02 -3.79 -4.22
CA CYS A 56 -14.28 -4.47 -2.95
C CYS A 56 -13.75 -5.90 -2.87
N THR A 57 -13.21 -6.44 -3.96
CA THR A 57 -12.59 -7.77 -4.03
C THR A 57 -11.14 -7.60 -4.40
N ALA A 58 -10.27 -8.28 -3.66
CA ALA A 58 -8.85 -8.26 -3.93
C ALA A 58 -8.51 -9.13 -5.15
N GLU A 59 -7.61 -8.65 -6.00
CA GLU A 59 -7.21 -9.32 -7.24
C GLU A 59 -5.72 -9.06 -7.55
N VAL A 60 -5.21 -9.55 -8.69
CA VAL A 60 -3.81 -9.29 -9.05
C VAL A 60 -3.63 -7.84 -9.48
N GLY A 61 -2.68 -7.13 -8.88
CA GLY A 61 -2.39 -5.72 -9.15
C GLY A 61 -3.06 -4.79 -8.14
N TYR A 62 -3.26 -3.53 -8.52
CA TYR A 62 -3.96 -2.59 -7.64
C TYR A 62 -5.40 -3.07 -7.42
N ASP A 63 -5.94 -2.99 -6.22
CA ASP A 63 -7.38 -3.18 -5.97
C ASP A 63 -7.95 -2.19 -4.93
N GLY A 64 -9.28 -2.13 -4.84
CA GLY A 64 -9.96 -1.26 -3.87
C GLY A 64 -9.69 -1.63 -2.40
N PRO A 65 -9.76 -2.91 -2.01
CA PRO A 65 -9.51 -3.35 -0.64
C PRO A 65 -8.11 -3.03 -0.09
N THR A 66 -7.06 -3.16 -0.90
CA THR A 66 -5.67 -3.18 -0.43
C THR A 66 -4.72 -2.26 -1.22
N GLY A 67 -5.18 -1.63 -2.30
CA GLY A 67 -4.31 -0.82 -3.17
C GLY A 67 -3.27 -1.72 -3.84
N TRP A 68 -1.99 -1.34 -3.78
CA TRP A 68 -0.88 -2.18 -4.25
C TRP A 68 -0.40 -3.22 -3.22
N GLY A 69 -1.12 -3.40 -2.12
CA GLY A 69 -0.77 -4.36 -1.07
C GLY A 69 0.12 -3.77 0.04
N THR A 70 1.07 -4.57 0.53
CA THR A 70 1.86 -4.24 1.73
C THR A 70 3.36 -4.08 1.44
N PRO A 71 4.12 -3.35 2.27
CA PRO A 71 5.56 -3.16 2.06
C PRO A 71 6.34 -4.47 2.01
N ASP A 72 7.19 -4.64 0.99
CA ASP A 72 8.29 -5.63 1.00
C ASP A 72 9.62 -4.89 1.21
N GLY A 73 9.90 -4.57 2.47
CA GLY A 73 10.98 -3.65 2.83
C GLY A 73 10.67 -2.20 2.44
N LEU A 74 11.72 -1.43 2.14
CA LEU A 74 11.64 0.03 1.96
C LEU A 74 11.71 0.48 0.50
N ALA A 75 11.99 -0.42 -0.45
CA ALA A 75 12.34 -0.05 -1.83
C ALA A 75 11.19 0.66 -2.59
N ALA A 76 9.93 0.43 -2.22
CA ALA A 76 8.79 1.15 -2.77
C ALA A 76 8.55 2.56 -2.16
N PHE A 77 9.35 2.95 -1.17
CA PHE A 77 9.13 4.14 -0.33
C PHE A 77 10.32 5.11 -0.33
N VAL A 78 11.33 4.86 -1.16
CA VAL A 78 12.49 5.73 -1.34
C VAL A 78 12.26 6.67 -2.52
N GLY A 79 12.31 7.99 -2.27
CA GLY A 79 12.04 9.04 -3.25
C GLY A 79 13.05 10.19 -3.20
#